data_AF-A0A925IAT3-F1
#
_entry.id   AF-A0A925IAT3-F1
#
_cell.length_a   1.000
_cell.length_b   1.000
_cell.length_c   1.000
_cell.angle_alpha   90.00
_cell.angle_beta   90.00
_cell.angle_gamma   90.00
#
_symmetry.space_group_name_H-M   'P 1'
#
loop_
_entity.id
_entity.type
_entity.pdbx_description
1 polymer ?
#
loop_
_entity_poly.entity_id
_entity_poly.type
_entity_poly.pdbx_seq_one_letter_code
_entity_poly.pdbx_strand_id
1 'polypeptide(L)'
;MNSLRFNAISNLANAHTPVKVSNPARITAVFNENVFTLKNARHYLSDEAYKSLVASVRGGKKIDRSMGNQIANGLRAWAESKGVTHFTHWFQPLTGLSAEKHDSFFTLKGDGTPIEEFEGAALIQQEPDASSFPSGGLRATFEARGYTAWDPSSPAFIMEIGEGKTLCIPTIFVSYTGESLDTKTPLIKALVALDKAAVDVCQYFDKNVSKVTATLGWEQEYFVVDAGLANARPDLTLAGRTVYGHAPAKGQQLDDHYFGAIPERVYAYMRDFEQEAYRLGIPLRTRHNEGAPAQFGCAPIFEEANLAVDHNTLL
;
A
#
# COMPACT_ATOMS: atom_id res chain seq x y z
N MET A 1 -9.26 -42.65 10.22
CA MET A 1 -8.66 -41.39 10.73
C MET A 1 -8.69 -40.38 9.61
N ASN A 2 -9.52 -39.36 9.68
CA ASN A 2 -9.53 -38.32 8.66
C ASN A 2 -8.30 -37.42 8.85
N SER A 3 -7.41 -37.40 7.85
CA SER A 3 -6.31 -36.45 7.82
C SER A 3 -6.83 -35.05 7.51
N LEU A 4 -6.11 -34.01 7.96
CA LEU A 4 -6.42 -32.61 7.64
C LEU A 4 -6.62 -32.39 6.14
N ARG A 5 -5.83 -33.09 5.31
CA ARG A 5 -5.94 -33.07 3.85
C ARG A 5 -7.29 -33.60 3.36
N PHE A 6 -7.74 -34.75 3.85
CA PHE A 6 -9.02 -35.33 3.40
C PHE A 6 -10.21 -34.46 3.85
N ASN A 7 -10.12 -33.86 5.03
CA ASN A 7 -11.11 -32.89 5.50
C ASN A 7 -11.14 -31.65 4.58
N ALA A 8 -9.98 -31.11 4.21
CA ALA A 8 -9.90 -29.98 3.28
C ALA A 8 -10.54 -30.28 1.92
N ILE A 9 -10.25 -31.45 1.33
CA ILE A 9 -10.84 -31.88 0.06
C ILE A 9 -12.35 -32.08 0.18
N SER A 10 -12.81 -32.73 1.25
CA SER A 10 -14.24 -32.93 1.50
C SER A 10 -14.98 -31.60 1.65
N ASN A 11 -14.41 -30.66 2.40
CA ASN A 11 -14.99 -29.33 2.58
C ASN A 11 -15.03 -28.56 1.26
N LEU A 12 -13.97 -28.63 0.45
CA LEU A 12 -13.92 -28.00 -0.86
C LEU A 12 -15.02 -28.52 -1.80
N ALA A 13 -15.26 -29.83 -1.81
CA ALA A 13 -16.30 -30.44 -2.65
C ALA A 13 -17.73 -30.12 -2.17
N ASN A 14 -17.91 -29.89 -0.87
CA ASN A 14 -19.22 -29.66 -0.27
C ASN A 14 -19.56 -28.17 -0.08
N ALA A 15 -18.57 -27.29 -0.01
CA ALA A 15 -18.76 -25.85 0.17
C ALA A 15 -19.26 -25.19 -1.12
N HIS A 16 -20.57 -24.99 -1.20
CA HIS A 16 -21.23 -24.31 -2.33
C HIS A 16 -21.62 -22.86 -2.03
N THR A 17 -21.12 -22.27 -0.94
CA THR A 17 -21.54 -20.91 -0.57
C THR A 17 -20.96 -19.91 -1.57
N PRO A 18 -21.78 -19.26 -2.41
CA PRO A 18 -21.28 -18.28 -3.37
C PRO A 18 -20.84 -17.05 -2.58
N VAL A 19 -19.60 -16.59 -2.81
CA VAL A 19 -19.16 -15.30 -2.28
C VAL A 19 -19.92 -14.21 -3.02
N LYS A 20 -20.76 -13.46 -2.30
CA LYS A 20 -21.49 -12.32 -2.86
C LYS A 20 -20.56 -11.13 -2.97
N VAL A 21 -20.03 -10.88 -4.17
CA VAL A 21 -19.26 -9.68 -4.48
C VAL A 21 -20.21 -8.56 -4.87
N SER A 22 -20.25 -7.50 -4.06
CA SER A 22 -21.14 -6.35 -4.26
C SER A 22 -20.54 -5.36 -5.24
N ASN A 23 -20.87 -5.47 -6.53
CA ASN A 23 -20.32 -4.55 -7.53
C ASN A 23 -20.92 -3.14 -7.43
N PRO A 24 -20.09 -2.08 -7.51
CA PRO A 24 -20.59 -0.75 -7.79
C PRO A 24 -21.18 -0.72 -9.19
N ALA A 25 -22.22 0.09 -9.40
CA ALA A 25 -22.80 0.27 -10.73
C ALA A 25 -21.79 0.81 -11.76
N ARG A 26 -20.79 1.58 -11.30
CA ARG A 26 -19.69 2.12 -12.11
C ARG A 26 -18.40 2.25 -11.29
N ILE A 27 -17.28 1.80 -11.84
CA ILE A 27 -15.94 1.93 -11.22
C ILE A 27 -15.61 3.40 -10.92
N THR A 28 -15.96 4.31 -11.82
CA THR A 28 -15.74 5.76 -11.65
C THR A 28 -16.44 6.35 -10.42
N ALA A 29 -17.44 5.68 -9.86
CA ALA A 29 -18.14 6.14 -8.67
C ALA A 29 -17.39 5.83 -7.37
N VAL A 30 -16.59 4.75 -7.36
CA VAL A 30 -15.83 4.30 -6.18
C VAL A 30 -14.34 4.61 -6.28
N PHE A 31 -13.85 4.91 -7.48
CA PHE A 31 -12.43 5.16 -7.71
C PHE A 31 -11.92 6.33 -6.84
N ASN A 32 -10.83 6.13 -6.10
CA ASN A 32 -10.27 7.06 -5.11
C ASN A 32 -11.18 7.41 -3.93
N GLU A 33 -12.27 6.68 -3.68
CA GLU A 33 -13.16 7.04 -2.59
C GLU A 33 -12.47 7.01 -1.22
N ASN A 34 -11.47 6.15 -1.04
CA ASN A 34 -10.69 6.02 0.19
C ASN A 34 -9.33 6.72 0.13
N VAL A 35 -9.13 7.65 -0.81
CA VAL A 35 -7.88 8.40 -0.96
C VAL A 35 -8.09 9.88 -0.64
N PHE A 36 -7.18 10.50 0.11
CA PHE A 36 -7.18 11.93 0.38
C PHE A 36 -6.64 12.71 -0.83
N THR A 37 -7.41 12.71 -1.91
CA THR A 37 -7.07 13.39 -3.17
C THR A 37 -6.96 14.89 -2.99
N LEU A 38 -6.32 15.59 -3.95
CA LEU A 38 -6.31 17.06 -3.97
C LEU A 38 -7.71 17.68 -4.01
N LYS A 39 -8.72 16.96 -4.54
CA LYS A 39 -10.12 17.39 -4.48
C LYS A 39 -10.64 17.39 -3.04
N ASN A 40 -10.37 16.32 -2.29
CA ASN A 40 -10.72 16.24 -0.87
C ASN A 40 -9.91 17.27 -0.08
N ALA A 41 -8.62 17.39 -0.32
CA ALA A 41 -7.78 18.42 0.30
C ALA A 41 -8.34 19.83 0.09
N ARG A 42 -8.87 20.16 -1.09
CA ARG A 42 -9.49 21.47 -1.34
C ARG A 42 -10.75 21.72 -0.51
N HIS A 43 -11.46 20.65 -0.12
CA HIS A 43 -12.67 20.74 0.68
C HIS A 43 -12.38 20.85 2.19
N TYR A 44 -11.38 20.11 2.67
CA TYR A 44 -11.08 20.00 4.11
C TYR A 44 -9.97 20.95 4.60
N LEU A 45 -9.17 21.55 3.71
CA LEU A 45 -8.07 22.45 4.06
C LEU A 45 -8.40 23.92 3.83
N SER A 46 -7.75 24.79 4.61
CA SER A 46 -7.66 26.22 4.30
C SER A 46 -6.99 26.46 2.93
N ASP A 47 -7.18 27.63 2.35
CA ASP A 47 -6.56 27.97 1.07
C ASP A 47 -5.03 27.97 1.17
N GLU A 48 -4.48 28.43 2.29
CA GLU A 48 -3.05 28.44 2.59
C GLU A 48 -2.49 27.02 2.73
N ALA A 49 -3.14 26.16 3.53
CA ALA A 49 -2.70 24.78 3.74
C ALA A 49 -2.80 23.96 2.44
N TYR A 50 -3.86 24.14 1.65
CA TYR A 50 -4.01 23.52 0.35
C TYR A 50 -2.88 23.92 -0.60
N LYS A 51 -2.57 25.22 -0.71
CA LYS A 51 -1.47 25.71 -1.55
C LYS A 51 -0.12 25.17 -1.07
N SER A 52 0.11 25.11 0.24
CA SER A 52 1.31 24.53 0.83
C SER A 52 1.47 23.06 0.48
N LEU A 53 0.41 22.26 0.64
CA LEU A 53 0.39 20.85 0.26
C LEU A 53 0.68 20.66 -1.23
N VAL A 54 -0.02 21.38 -2.12
CA VAL A 54 0.20 21.30 -3.58
C VAL A 54 1.63 21.66 -3.96
N ALA A 55 2.22 22.67 -3.31
CA ALA A 55 3.60 23.06 -3.55
C ALA A 55 4.61 22.00 -3.05
N SER A 56 4.27 21.27 -1.98
CA SER A 56 5.05 20.14 -1.50
C SER A 56 4.99 18.95 -2.46
N VAL A 57 3.78 18.53 -2.87
CA VAL A 57 3.57 17.41 -3.81
C VAL A 57 4.27 17.66 -5.14
N ARG A 58 4.15 18.86 -5.72
CA ARG A 58 4.69 19.15 -7.05
C ARG A 58 6.16 19.53 -7.06
N GLY A 59 6.60 20.26 -6.03
CA GLY A 59 7.88 20.95 -6.01
C GLY A 59 8.82 20.51 -4.88
N GLY A 60 8.48 19.50 -4.10
CA GLY A 60 9.30 19.00 -2.98
C GLY A 60 9.53 20.04 -1.89
N LYS A 61 8.66 21.06 -1.80
CA LYS A 61 8.80 22.10 -0.77
C LYS A 61 8.47 21.54 0.61
N LYS A 62 9.28 21.91 1.60
CA LYS A 62 9.03 21.56 3.00
C LYS A 62 7.72 22.19 3.48
N ILE A 63 6.88 21.39 4.13
CA ILE A 63 5.69 21.86 4.83
C ILE A 63 6.15 22.43 6.17
N ASP A 64 5.84 23.70 6.43
CA ASP A 64 6.11 24.32 7.73
C ASP A 64 5.17 23.79 8.82
N ARG A 65 5.55 23.96 10.09
CA ARG A 65 4.81 23.39 11.22
C ARG A 65 3.37 23.93 11.33
N SER A 66 3.15 25.19 10.98
CA SER A 66 1.81 25.80 11.07
C SER A 66 0.88 25.19 10.02
N MET A 67 1.35 25.09 8.78
CA MET A 67 0.61 24.41 7.71
C MET A 67 0.45 22.92 7.99
N GLY A 68 1.46 22.27 8.57
CA GLY A 68 1.38 20.87 9.02
C GLY A 68 0.23 20.61 9.98
N ASN A 69 0.03 21.47 10.98
CA ASN A 69 -1.10 21.37 11.91
C ASN A 69 -2.45 21.54 11.20
N GLN A 70 -2.56 22.47 10.25
CA GLN A 70 -3.79 22.66 9.48
C GLN A 70 -4.09 21.46 8.57
N ILE A 71 -3.05 20.88 7.95
CA ILE A 71 -3.18 19.69 7.11
C ILE A 71 -3.60 18.49 7.96
N ALA A 72 -2.96 18.26 9.10
CA ALA A 72 -3.31 17.17 10.01
C ALA A 72 -4.78 17.26 10.47
N ASN A 73 -5.23 18.45 10.90
CA ASN A 73 -6.62 18.65 11.30
C ASN A 73 -7.61 18.37 10.15
N GLY A 74 -7.33 18.83 8.93
CA GLY A 74 -8.21 18.56 7.79
C GLY A 74 -8.19 17.10 7.34
N LEU A 75 -7.03 16.43 7.42
CA LEU A 75 -6.90 15.00 7.14
C LEU A 75 -7.68 14.16 8.15
N ARG A 76 -7.60 14.50 9.45
CA ARG A 76 -8.39 13.87 10.50
C ARG A 76 -9.89 14.08 10.27
N ALA A 77 -10.32 15.32 10.00
CA ALA A 77 -11.73 15.61 9.76
C ALA A 77 -12.29 14.82 8.56
N TRP A 78 -11.50 14.64 7.50
CA TRP A 78 -11.86 13.76 6.39
C TRP A 78 -11.95 12.29 6.82
N ALA A 79 -10.97 11.79 7.57
CA ALA A 79 -10.95 10.41 8.04
C ALA A 79 -12.12 10.10 9.01
N GLU A 80 -12.38 10.98 9.98
CA GLU A 80 -13.50 10.90 10.92
C GLU A 80 -14.84 10.91 10.18
N SER A 81 -14.98 11.70 9.10
CA SER A 81 -16.21 11.70 8.28
C SER A 81 -16.49 10.34 7.60
N LYS A 82 -15.50 9.45 7.56
CA LYS A 82 -15.60 8.07 7.05
C LYS A 82 -15.65 7.02 8.16
N GLY A 83 -15.67 7.44 9.43
CA GLY A 83 -15.72 6.56 10.60
C GLY A 83 -14.36 6.02 11.05
N VAL A 84 -13.25 6.64 10.64
CA VAL A 84 -11.91 6.26 11.08
C VAL A 84 -11.65 6.78 12.50
N THR A 85 -11.06 5.92 13.33
CA THR A 85 -10.70 6.23 14.73
C THR A 85 -9.20 6.12 15.01
N HIS A 86 -8.45 5.53 14.08
CA HIS A 86 -7.02 5.29 14.20
C HIS A 86 -6.29 5.77 12.96
N PHE A 87 -5.03 6.15 13.13
CA PHE A 87 -4.12 6.43 12.04
C PHE A 87 -2.85 5.58 12.19
N THR A 88 -2.12 5.44 11.09
CA THR A 88 -0.83 4.79 11.06
C THR A 88 0.10 5.45 10.06
N HIS A 89 1.38 5.50 10.40
CA HIS A 89 2.43 5.73 9.42
C HIS A 89 2.68 4.41 8.69
N TRP A 90 2.36 4.37 7.40
CA TRP A 90 2.52 3.21 6.54
C TRP A 90 3.84 3.34 5.78
N PHE A 91 4.76 2.40 6.01
CA PHE A 91 6.10 2.42 5.41
C PHE A 91 6.60 1.02 5.10
N GLN A 92 7.67 0.92 4.32
CA GLN A 92 8.25 -0.34 3.83
C GLN A 92 9.65 -0.53 4.41
N PRO A 93 9.78 -1.10 5.63
CA PRO A 93 11.10 -1.37 6.21
C PRO A 93 11.84 -2.46 5.43
N LEU A 94 13.12 -2.68 5.76
CA LEU A 94 13.99 -3.71 5.14
C LEU A 94 13.60 -5.17 5.47
N THR A 95 12.34 -5.43 5.82
CA THR A 95 11.76 -6.77 5.99
C THR A 95 11.20 -7.34 4.68
N GLY A 96 11.00 -6.49 3.67
CA GLY A 96 10.35 -6.86 2.41
C GLY A 96 8.81 -6.81 2.44
N LEU A 97 8.23 -6.30 3.53
CA LEU A 97 6.78 -6.09 3.69
C LEU A 97 6.52 -4.67 4.20
N SER A 98 5.29 -4.16 4.05
CA SER A 98 4.87 -2.94 4.73
C SER A 98 4.73 -3.17 6.24
N ALA A 99 4.85 -2.08 7.01
CA ALA A 99 4.66 -2.06 8.44
C ALA A 99 3.72 -0.94 8.85
N GLU A 100 2.97 -1.20 9.92
CA GLU A 100 1.98 -0.30 10.48
C GLU A 100 2.01 -0.39 12.00
N LYS A 101 1.86 0.76 12.65
CA LYS A 101 1.52 0.88 14.07
C LYS A 101 0.29 1.77 14.18
N HIS A 102 -0.78 1.26 14.75
CA HIS A 102 -2.06 1.97 14.82
C HIS A 102 -2.13 2.78 16.10
N ASP A 103 -2.19 4.10 15.98
CA ASP A 103 -2.38 5.05 17.07
C ASP A 103 -3.80 5.63 16.96
N SER A 104 -4.48 5.80 18.09
CA SER A 104 -5.83 6.40 18.11
C SER A 104 -5.74 7.92 18.00
N PHE A 105 -6.76 8.55 17.41
CA PHE A 105 -6.96 10.00 17.55
C PHE A 105 -7.30 10.39 19.01
N PHE A 106 -7.76 9.43 19.81
CA PHE A 106 -8.19 9.68 21.18
C PHE A 106 -6.99 10.02 22.07
N THR A 107 -7.13 11.10 22.83
CA THR A 107 -6.24 11.44 23.93
C THR A 107 -7.00 12.10 25.08
N LEU A 108 -6.29 12.28 26.19
CA LEU A 108 -6.79 13.03 27.35
C LEU A 108 -6.00 14.33 27.48
N LYS A 109 -6.72 15.44 27.66
CA LYS A 109 -6.12 16.69 28.11
C LYS A 109 -5.53 16.52 29.52
N GLY A 110 -4.69 17.49 29.93
CA GLY A 110 -4.11 17.49 31.28
C GLY A 110 -5.12 17.52 32.42
N ASP A 111 -6.37 17.92 32.17
CA ASP A 111 -7.48 17.89 33.13
C ASP A 111 -8.32 16.59 33.08
N GLY A 112 -7.94 15.63 32.21
CA GLY A 112 -8.67 14.38 32.01
C GLY A 112 -9.83 14.47 31.01
N THR A 113 -10.05 15.61 30.35
CA THR A 113 -11.09 15.74 29.32
C THR A 113 -10.71 14.94 28.07
N PRO A 114 -11.59 14.05 27.57
CA PRO A 114 -11.35 13.31 26.34
C PRO A 114 -11.46 14.20 25.12
N ILE A 115 -10.54 14.05 24.17
CA ILE A 115 -10.56 14.72 22.88
C ILE A 115 -10.03 13.79 21.79
N GLU A 116 -10.46 14.03 20.55
CA GLU A 116 -9.81 13.50 19.36
C GLU A 116 -8.84 14.56 18.83
N GLU A 117 -7.57 14.21 18.69
CA GLU A 117 -6.51 15.09 18.19
C GLU A 117 -5.63 14.40 17.15
N PHE A 118 -5.20 15.17 16.15
CA PHE A 118 -4.18 14.73 15.20
C PHE A 118 -3.35 15.95 14.80
N GLU A 119 -2.20 16.10 15.44
CA GLU A 119 -1.36 17.28 15.27
C GLU A 119 -0.36 17.13 14.12
N GLY A 120 0.11 18.26 13.60
CA GLY A 120 1.13 18.29 12.55
C GLY A 120 2.45 17.65 12.97
N ALA A 121 2.75 17.59 14.27
CA ALA A 121 3.88 16.83 14.78
C ALA A 121 3.71 15.33 14.47
N ALA A 122 2.54 14.76 14.79
CA ALA A 122 2.21 13.37 14.50
C ALA A 122 2.12 13.08 13.00
N LEU A 123 1.70 14.05 12.18
CA LEU A 123 1.68 13.91 10.71
C LEU A 123 3.08 13.95 10.10
N ILE A 124 3.88 14.98 10.41
CA ILE A 124 5.14 15.24 9.69
C ILE A 124 6.22 14.25 10.08
N GLN A 125 6.34 13.95 11.38
CA GLN A 125 7.40 13.07 11.88
C GLN A 125 6.96 12.33 13.15
N GLN A 126 6.91 11.01 13.10
CA GLN A 126 6.61 10.18 14.27
C GLN A 126 7.84 9.35 14.67
N GLU A 127 7.97 9.04 15.95
CA GLU A 127 8.92 8.06 16.49
C GLU A 127 8.19 6.72 16.67
N PRO A 128 8.20 5.81 15.68
CA PRO A 128 7.74 4.45 15.92
C PRO A 128 8.66 3.76 16.92
N ASP A 129 8.11 2.90 17.79
CA ASP A 129 8.93 1.93 18.52
C ASP A 129 9.52 0.96 17.50
N ALA A 130 10.73 1.27 17.07
CA ALA A 130 11.42 0.67 15.95
C ALA A 130 12.41 -0.42 16.37
N SER A 131 12.42 -0.77 17.66
CA SER A 131 13.48 -1.59 18.26
C SER A 131 13.62 -2.99 17.68
N SER A 132 12.56 -3.50 17.05
CA SER A 132 12.48 -4.86 16.50
C SER A 132 12.67 -4.94 14.97
N PHE A 133 12.79 -3.82 14.26
CA PHE A 133 13.00 -3.87 12.81
C PHE A 133 14.44 -4.31 12.47
N PRO A 134 14.64 -5.14 11.42
CA PRO A 134 15.97 -5.51 10.98
C PRO A 134 16.78 -4.27 10.61
N SER A 135 17.99 -4.16 11.17
CA SER A 135 18.92 -3.07 10.87
C SER A 135 20.07 -3.52 9.96
N GLY A 136 20.13 -4.80 9.55
CA GLY A 136 21.27 -5.33 8.78
C GLY A 136 22.61 -5.26 9.53
N GLY A 137 22.59 -5.14 10.86
CA GLY A 137 23.80 -4.94 11.68
C GLY A 137 24.28 -3.49 11.75
N LEU A 138 23.53 -2.54 11.20
CA LEU A 138 23.90 -1.11 11.21
C LEU A 138 23.78 -0.45 12.59
N ARG A 139 23.15 -1.10 13.58
CA ARG A 139 22.85 -0.51 14.90
C ARG A 139 22.82 -1.49 16.05
N ALA A 140 23.16 -1.00 17.25
CA ALA A 140 22.93 -1.68 18.52
C ALA A 140 21.49 -1.47 19.02
N THR A 141 20.93 -2.44 19.77
CA THR A 141 19.52 -2.44 20.20
C THR A 141 19.12 -1.21 21.03
N PHE A 142 20.04 -0.61 21.80
CA PHE A 142 19.75 0.60 22.58
C PHE A 142 19.66 1.88 21.73
N GLU A 143 20.17 1.85 20.49
CA GLU A 143 20.12 2.93 19.50
C GLU A 143 19.02 2.70 18.45
N ALA A 144 18.16 1.69 18.67
CA ALA A 144 17.15 1.26 17.70
C ALA A 144 15.93 2.20 17.62
N ARG A 145 16.13 3.48 17.94
CA ARG A 145 15.17 4.55 17.62
C ARG A 145 15.15 4.74 16.11
N GLY A 146 13.96 4.94 15.58
CA GLY A 146 13.75 5.31 14.19
C GLY A 146 12.69 6.39 14.10
N TYR A 147 12.70 7.12 13.00
CA TYR A 147 11.74 8.17 12.72
C TYR A 147 11.06 7.88 11.40
N THR A 148 9.74 8.03 11.39
CA THR A 148 8.98 8.10 10.15
C THR A 148 8.80 9.55 9.76
N ALA A 149 8.78 9.83 8.46
CA ALA A 149 8.44 11.15 7.94
C ALA A 149 7.49 11.03 6.76
N TRP A 150 6.44 11.85 6.75
CA TRP A 150 5.42 11.79 5.71
C TRP A 150 5.99 12.13 4.33
N ASP A 151 5.68 11.28 3.34
CA ASP A 151 5.88 11.56 1.92
C ASP A 151 4.57 12.11 1.31
N PRO A 152 4.45 13.43 1.11
CA PRO A 152 3.24 14.04 0.53
C PRO A 152 3.09 13.77 -0.96
N SER A 153 4.10 13.20 -1.65
CA SER A 153 3.96 12.82 -3.06
C SER A 153 3.06 11.60 -3.26
N SER A 154 2.89 10.79 -2.20
CA SER A 154 1.92 9.70 -2.14
C SER A 154 0.74 10.11 -1.23
N PRO A 155 -0.51 10.04 -1.71
CA PRO A 155 -1.66 10.52 -0.95
C PRO A 155 -1.95 9.60 0.25
N ALA A 156 -2.33 10.19 1.37
CA ALA A 156 -2.90 9.43 2.49
C ALA A 156 -4.19 8.73 2.06
N PHE A 157 -4.45 7.55 2.61
CA PHE A 157 -5.58 6.70 2.24
C PHE A 157 -6.20 6.05 3.48
N ILE A 158 -7.37 5.44 3.31
CA ILE A 158 -8.05 4.70 4.37
C ILE A 158 -8.07 3.23 3.97
N MET A 159 -7.47 2.40 4.82
CA MET A 159 -7.59 0.95 4.72
C MET A 159 -8.79 0.48 5.52
N GLU A 160 -9.64 -0.33 4.88
CA GLU A 160 -10.75 -1.01 5.52
C GLU A 160 -10.37 -2.49 5.66
N ILE A 161 -10.31 -2.99 6.89
CA ILE A 161 -10.00 -4.39 7.19
C ILE A 161 -11.07 -4.93 8.13
N GLY A 162 -11.88 -5.87 7.62
CA GLY A 162 -13.05 -6.35 8.35
C GLY A 162 -14.02 -5.20 8.63
N GLU A 163 -14.28 -4.94 9.91
CA GLU A 163 -15.12 -3.81 10.35
C GLU A 163 -14.31 -2.56 10.73
N GLY A 164 -12.97 -2.65 10.70
CA GLY A 164 -12.06 -1.58 11.08
C GLY A 164 -11.70 -0.67 9.91
N LYS A 165 -11.44 0.61 10.22
CA LYS A 165 -10.93 1.61 9.27
C LYS A 165 -9.77 2.38 9.88
N THR A 166 -8.68 2.49 9.14
CA THR A 166 -7.45 3.16 9.58
C THR A 166 -6.99 4.15 8.53
N LEU A 167 -6.65 5.38 8.96
CA LEU A 167 -5.98 6.36 8.12
C LEU A 167 -4.50 5.99 7.96
N CYS A 168 -4.07 5.63 6.76
CA CYS A 168 -2.71 5.29 6.44
C CYS A 168 -1.99 6.48 5.80
N ILE A 169 -0.84 6.85 6.36
CA ILE A 169 -0.02 7.98 5.93
C ILE A 169 1.27 7.41 5.33
N PRO A 170 1.47 7.50 3.99
CA PRO A 170 2.68 6.99 3.34
C PRO A 170 3.93 7.69 3.85
N THR A 171 4.87 6.96 4.45
CA THR A 171 6.04 7.56 5.07
C THR A 171 7.34 6.89 4.69
N ILE A 172 8.41 7.65 4.79
CA ILE A 172 9.77 7.11 4.82
C ILE A 172 10.16 6.73 6.24
N PHE A 173 11.11 5.82 6.39
CA PHE A 173 11.61 5.38 7.68
C PHE A 173 13.15 5.47 7.76
N VAL A 174 13.63 6.21 8.74
CA VAL A 174 15.06 6.51 8.94
C VAL A 174 15.51 6.20 10.35
N SER A 175 16.80 5.98 10.52
CA SER A 175 17.44 5.84 11.82
C SER A 175 17.50 7.15 12.58
N TYR A 176 17.81 7.05 13.88
CA TYR A 176 18.24 8.21 14.67
C TYR A 176 19.46 8.94 14.07
N THR A 177 20.37 8.22 13.41
CA THR A 177 21.56 8.76 12.73
C THR A 177 21.28 9.27 11.30
N GLY A 178 20.05 9.14 10.79
CA GLY A 178 19.64 9.58 9.45
C GLY A 178 19.85 8.57 8.31
N GLU A 179 20.22 7.33 8.64
CA GLU A 179 20.35 6.22 7.70
C GLU A 179 18.97 5.72 7.26
N SER A 180 18.82 5.39 5.99
CA SER A 180 17.57 4.83 5.47
C SER A 180 17.34 3.41 6.01
N LEU A 181 16.17 3.17 6.58
CA LEU A 181 15.70 1.86 7.04
C LEU A 181 14.54 1.31 6.22
N ASP A 182 14.28 1.93 5.09
CA ASP A 182 13.21 1.59 4.18
C ASP A 182 13.73 1.40 2.76
N THR A 183 12.84 0.92 1.91
CA THR A 183 13.00 0.86 0.47
C THR A 183 12.58 2.18 -0.21
N LYS A 184 11.71 2.96 0.44
CA LYS A 184 11.13 4.19 -0.12
C LYS A 184 12.13 5.35 -0.17
N THR A 185 12.92 5.60 0.87
CA THR A 185 13.92 6.67 0.84
C THR A 185 14.97 6.47 -0.26
N PRO A 186 15.58 5.28 -0.45
CA PRO A 186 16.48 5.03 -1.56
C PRO A 186 15.82 5.24 -2.94
N LEU A 187 14.56 4.81 -3.11
CA LEU A 187 13.81 5.01 -4.35
C LEU A 187 13.63 6.50 -4.68
N ILE A 188 13.14 7.30 -3.72
CA ILE A 188 12.94 8.75 -3.92
C ILE A 188 14.26 9.44 -4.28
N LYS A 189 15.36 9.09 -3.59
CA LYS A 189 16.70 9.61 -3.90
C LYS A 189 17.15 9.24 -5.32
N ALA A 190 16.89 8.00 -5.75
CA ALA A 190 17.21 7.54 -7.09
C ALA A 190 16.41 8.28 -8.17
N LEU A 191 15.11 8.51 -7.93
CA LEU A 191 14.25 9.28 -8.85
C LEU A 191 14.70 10.73 -8.98
N VAL A 192 15.09 11.38 -7.88
CA VAL A 192 15.65 12.75 -7.92
C VAL A 192 16.98 12.80 -8.68
N ALA A 193 17.85 11.80 -8.50
CA ALA A 193 19.11 11.71 -9.23
C ALA A 193 18.88 11.50 -10.74
N LEU A 194 17.92 10.65 -11.09
CA LEU A 194 17.52 10.38 -12.47
C LEU A 194 16.93 11.63 -13.14
N ASP A 195 16.01 12.33 -12.47
CA ASP A 195 15.41 13.59 -12.94
C ASP A 195 16.50 14.60 -13.30
N LYS A 196 17.42 14.88 -12.36
CA LYS A 196 18.52 15.82 -12.58
C LYS A 196 19.38 15.43 -13.79
N ALA A 197 19.82 14.18 -13.86
CA ALA A 197 20.68 13.72 -14.95
C ALA A 197 19.95 13.75 -16.31
N ALA A 198 18.66 13.39 -16.33
CA ALA A 198 17.87 13.39 -17.55
C ALA A 198 17.57 14.82 -18.04
N VAL A 199 17.26 15.75 -17.14
CA VAL A 199 17.06 17.17 -17.47
C VAL A 199 18.33 17.76 -18.12
N ASP A 200 19.51 17.49 -17.56
CA ASP A 200 20.79 17.96 -18.12
C ASP A 200 20.98 17.50 -19.58
N VAL A 201 20.55 16.28 -19.91
CA VAL A 201 20.60 15.74 -21.28
C VAL A 201 19.50 16.35 -22.16
N CYS A 202 18.26 16.44 -21.68
CA CYS A 202 17.13 17.02 -22.42
C CYS A 202 17.41 18.47 -22.83
N GLN A 203 18.11 19.23 -21.99
CA GLN A 203 18.49 20.61 -22.23
C GLN A 203 19.43 20.80 -23.45
N TYR A 204 20.04 19.75 -24.00
CA TYR A 204 20.73 19.83 -25.30
C TYR A 204 19.77 19.91 -26.48
N PHE A 205 18.53 19.45 -26.33
CA PHE A 205 17.52 19.34 -27.39
C PHE A 205 16.37 20.34 -27.23
N ASP A 206 15.89 20.56 -26.00
CA ASP A 206 14.84 21.54 -25.69
C ASP A 206 15.13 22.23 -24.35
N LYS A 207 15.32 23.56 -24.41
CA LYS A 207 15.62 24.40 -23.24
C LYS A 207 14.45 24.56 -22.26
N ASN A 208 13.23 24.22 -22.68
CA ASN A 208 12.04 24.35 -21.84
C ASN A 208 11.86 23.18 -20.87
N VAL A 209 12.59 22.08 -21.04
CA VAL A 209 12.46 20.89 -20.18
C VAL A 209 13.05 21.17 -18.80
N SER A 210 12.20 21.33 -17.77
CA SER A 210 12.64 21.63 -16.40
C SER A 210 12.53 20.44 -15.43
N LYS A 211 11.93 19.34 -15.85
CA LYS A 211 11.71 18.13 -15.03
C LYS A 211 11.47 16.91 -15.94
N VAL A 212 12.01 15.77 -15.55
CA VAL A 212 11.75 14.45 -16.12
C VAL A 212 11.19 13.55 -15.04
N THR A 213 9.99 13.01 -15.27
CA THR A 213 9.30 12.13 -14.33
C THR A 213 9.36 10.69 -14.84
N ALA A 214 9.88 9.77 -14.03
CA ALA A 214 9.86 8.35 -14.37
C ALA A 214 8.45 7.77 -14.13
N THR A 215 8.00 6.93 -15.05
CA THR A 215 6.75 6.18 -14.93
C THR A 215 7.02 4.70 -14.84
N LEU A 216 6.16 3.97 -14.14
CA LEU A 216 6.32 2.54 -13.89
C LEU A 216 4.97 1.83 -14.01
N GLY A 217 4.93 0.75 -14.79
CA GLY A 217 3.81 -0.17 -14.91
C GLY A 217 4.27 -1.55 -14.49
N TRP A 218 3.61 -2.12 -13.49
CA TRP A 218 3.91 -3.44 -12.95
C TRP A 218 2.97 -4.48 -13.54
N GLU A 219 3.43 -5.73 -13.60
CA GLU A 219 2.58 -6.90 -13.80
C GLU A 219 2.79 -7.80 -12.59
N GLN A 220 1.71 -8.07 -11.85
CA GLN A 220 1.73 -8.90 -10.65
C GLN A 220 1.20 -10.28 -10.96
N GLU A 221 2.06 -11.28 -10.79
CA GLU A 221 1.71 -12.68 -10.88
C GLU A 221 1.62 -13.31 -9.49
N TYR A 222 0.62 -14.18 -9.28
CA TYR A 222 0.42 -14.86 -8.01
C TYR A 222 -0.24 -16.22 -8.19
N PHE A 223 -0.10 -17.07 -7.18
CA PHE A 223 -0.79 -18.35 -7.09
C PHE A 223 -1.94 -18.27 -6.07
N VAL A 224 -3.08 -18.87 -6.40
CA VAL A 224 -4.21 -19.00 -5.47
C VAL A 224 -4.39 -20.45 -5.05
N VAL A 225 -4.37 -20.69 -3.74
CA VAL A 225 -4.58 -22.03 -3.15
C VAL A 225 -5.74 -21.95 -2.15
N ASP A 226 -6.61 -22.95 -2.15
CA ASP A 226 -7.68 -23.04 -1.16
C ASP A 226 -7.10 -23.06 0.27
N ALA A 227 -7.64 -22.21 1.15
CA ALA A 227 -7.12 -22.04 2.51
C ALA A 227 -7.06 -23.37 3.30
N GLY A 228 -8.02 -24.27 3.11
CA GLY A 228 -8.01 -25.59 3.75
C GLY A 228 -6.85 -26.46 3.27
N LEU A 229 -6.52 -26.40 1.97
CA LEU A 229 -5.38 -27.11 1.39
C LEU A 229 -4.05 -26.48 1.81
N ALA A 230 -3.97 -25.14 1.86
CA ALA A 230 -2.80 -24.42 2.32
C ALA A 230 -2.50 -24.73 3.79
N ASN A 231 -3.51 -24.69 4.67
CA ASN A 231 -3.35 -25.02 6.09
C ASN A 231 -2.96 -26.48 6.34
N ALA A 232 -3.29 -27.40 5.42
CA ALA A 232 -2.83 -28.78 5.46
C ALA A 232 -1.37 -28.95 4.99
N ARG A 233 -0.69 -27.87 4.57
CA ARG A 233 0.70 -27.82 4.09
C ARG A 233 1.51 -26.81 4.92
N PRO A 234 2.06 -27.22 6.09
CA PRO A 234 2.86 -26.34 6.94
C PRO A 234 4.07 -25.72 6.24
N ASP A 235 4.63 -26.41 5.25
CA ASP A 235 5.73 -25.86 4.45
C ASP A 235 5.29 -24.70 3.58
N LEU A 236 4.09 -24.76 2.99
CA LEU A 236 3.54 -23.63 2.22
C LEU A 236 3.27 -22.42 3.12
N THR A 237 2.68 -22.63 4.31
CA THR A 237 2.32 -21.52 5.22
C THR A 237 3.53 -20.90 5.91
N LEU A 238 4.57 -21.68 6.22
CA LEU A 238 5.74 -21.17 6.94
C LEU A 238 6.87 -20.70 6.02
N ALA A 239 7.04 -21.33 4.84
CA ALA A 239 8.12 -21.01 3.92
C ALA A 239 7.67 -20.24 2.66
N GLY A 240 6.35 -20.01 2.49
CA GLY A 240 5.78 -19.38 1.29
C GLY A 240 5.91 -20.23 0.02
N ARG A 241 6.37 -21.48 0.14
CA ARG A 241 6.60 -22.40 -0.97
C ARG A 241 6.56 -23.84 -0.50
N THR A 242 6.25 -24.76 -1.41
CA THR A 242 6.36 -26.20 -1.11
C THR A 242 7.82 -26.63 -0.99
N VAL A 243 8.19 -27.29 0.10
CA VAL A 243 9.56 -27.79 0.37
C VAL A 243 9.73 -29.25 -0.08
N TYR A 244 8.63 -30.00 -0.12
CA TYR A 244 8.59 -31.37 -0.61
C TYR A 244 7.31 -31.64 -1.40
N GLY A 245 7.36 -32.66 -2.25
CA GLY A 245 6.26 -33.06 -3.11
C GLY A 245 6.78 -33.65 -4.43
N HIS A 246 5.99 -34.53 -5.03
CA HIS A 246 6.25 -34.97 -6.39
C HIS A 246 5.89 -33.85 -7.35
N ALA A 247 6.72 -33.63 -8.38
CA ALA A 247 6.47 -32.62 -9.40
C ALA A 247 5.15 -32.91 -10.14
N PRO A 248 4.40 -31.88 -10.56
CA PRO A 248 3.20 -32.10 -11.36
C PRO A 248 3.59 -32.64 -12.74
N ALA A 249 2.70 -33.42 -13.36
CA ALA A 249 2.92 -33.93 -14.73
C ALA A 249 3.00 -32.80 -15.77
N LYS A 250 2.34 -31.67 -15.50
CA LYS A 250 2.47 -30.41 -16.24
C LYS A 250 2.63 -29.26 -15.24
N GLY A 251 3.74 -28.53 -15.34
CA GLY A 251 4.01 -27.30 -14.60
C GLY A 251 3.60 -26.08 -15.44
N GLN A 252 4.57 -25.27 -15.85
CA GLN A 252 4.39 -24.11 -16.75
C GLN A 252 4.18 -24.49 -18.23
N GLN A 253 3.58 -25.66 -18.50
CA GLN A 253 3.32 -26.15 -19.86
C GLN A 253 1.82 -26.28 -20.13
N LEU A 254 1.01 -25.42 -19.50
CA LEU A 254 -0.43 -25.33 -19.75
C LEU A 254 -0.72 -24.13 -20.67
N ASP A 255 -0.36 -24.28 -21.94
CA ASP A 255 -0.63 -23.27 -22.99
C ASP A 255 -2.14 -22.99 -23.13
N ASP A 256 -3.00 -23.95 -22.76
CA ASP A 256 -4.46 -23.82 -22.72
C ASP A 256 -4.99 -23.10 -21.47
N HIS A 257 -4.16 -22.97 -20.42
CA HIS A 257 -4.50 -22.22 -19.22
C HIS A 257 -4.18 -20.73 -19.38
N TYR A 258 -3.11 -20.37 -20.09
CA TYR A 258 -2.74 -18.98 -20.37
C TYR A 258 -3.86 -18.26 -21.12
N PHE A 259 -4.40 -17.18 -20.53
CA PHE A 259 -5.60 -16.47 -21.03
C PHE A 259 -6.87 -17.34 -21.18
N GLY A 260 -6.90 -18.52 -20.57
CA GLY A 260 -8.08 -19.39 -20.52
C GLY A 260 -9.20 -18.85 -19.64
N ALA A 261 -10.26 -19.64 -19.47
CA ALA A 261 -11.36 -19.29 -18.59
C ALA A 261 -10.93 -19.28 -17.11
N ILE A 262 -11.25 -18.20 -16.39
CA ILE A 262 -10.94 -18.06 -14.96
C ILE A 262 -11.98 -18.86 -14.14
N PRO A 263 -11.57 -19.76 -13.23
CA PRO A 263 -12.50 -20.48 -12.36
C PRO A 263 -13.39 -19.52 -11.54
N GLU A 264 -14.69 -19.82 -11.41
CA GLU A 264 -15.68 -18.90 -10.82
C GLU A 264 -15.31 -18.39 -9.42
N ARG A 265 -14.75 -19.25 -8.56
CA ARG A 265 -14.28 -18.86 -7.21
C ARG A 265 -13.14 -17.84 -7.27
N VAL A 266 -12.21 -18.02 -8.20
CA VAL A 266 -11.08 -17.10 -8.39
C VAL A 266 -11.57 -15.81 -9.04
N TYR A 267 -12.48 -15.90 -9.99
CA TYR A 267 -13.08 -14.72 -10.61
C TYR A 267 -13.84 -13.86 -9.59
N ALA A 268 -14.54 -14.48 -8.65
CA ALA A 268 -15.17 -13.76 -7.53
C ALA A 268 -14.11 -13.05 -6.65
N TYR A 269 -13.03 -13.74 -6.28
CA TYR A 269 -11.90 -13.14 -5.57
C TYR A 269 -11.31 -11.94 -6.32
N MET A 270 -11.00 -12.10 -7.62
CA MET A 270 -10.41 -11.04 -8.43
C MET A 270 -11.33 -9.81 -8.53
N ARG A 271 -12.66 -10.00 -8.58
CA ARG A 271 -13.62 -8.89 -8.60
C ARG A 271 -13.66 -8.12 -7.28
N ASP A 272 -13.57 -8.83 -6.16
CA ASP A 272 -13.52 -8.23 -4.83
C ASP A 272 -12.22 -7.43 -4.64
N PHE A 273 -11.09 -8.07 -4.97
CA PHE A 273 -9.77 -7.45 -5.01
C PHE A 273 -9.72 -6.18 -5.87
N GLU A 274 -10.23 -6.25 -7.11
CA GLU A 274 -10.29 -5.08 -8.00
C GLU A 274 -11.10 -3.94 -7.41
N GLN A 275 -12.21 -4.24 -6.75
CA GLN A 275 -13.06 -3.24 -6.13
C GLN A 275 -12.33 -2.50 -5.02
N GLU A 276 -11.65 -3.21 -4.12
CA GLU A 276 -10.85 -2.58 -3.06
C GLU A 276 -9.68 -1.78 -3.65
N ALA A 277 -9.00 -2.32 -4.66
CA ALA A 277 -7.94 -1.61 -5.37
C ALA A 277 -8.44 -0.29 -5.98
N TYR A 278 -9.62 -0.27 -6.61
CA TYR A 278 -10.20 0.96 -7.14
C TYR A 278 -10.51 1.99 -6.06
N ARG A 279 -11.04 1.57 -4.90
CA ARG A 279 -11.30 2.47 -3.77
C ARG A 279 -10.04 3.17 -3.28
N LEU A 280 -8.93 2.43 -3.28
CA LEU A 280 -7.59 2.90 -2.95
C LEU A 280 -6.90 3.68 -4.08
N GLY A 281 -7.57 3.87 -5.23
CA GLY A 281 -7.03 4.64 -6.34
C GLY A 281 -6.11 3.87 -7.28
N ILE A 282 -5.93 2.56 -7.07
CA ILE A 282 -5.06 1.73 -7.89
C ILE A 282 -5.75 1.43 -9.24
N PRO A 283 -5.19 1.83 -10.39
CA PRO A 283 -5.89 1.78 -11.67
C PRO A 283 -5.74 0.42 -12.36
N LEU A 284 -6.17 -0.67 -11.71
CA LEU A 284 -6.15 -2.02 -12.29
C LEU A 284 -6.88 -2.08 -13.64
N ARG A 285 -6.18 -2.59 -14.66
CA ARG A 285 -6.68 -2.60 -16.04
C ARG A 285 -6.91 -4.00 -16.57
N THR A 286 -6.07 -4.96 -16.20
CA THR A 286 -6.11 -6.33 -16.71
C THR A 286 -6.03 -7.35 -15.60
N ARG A 287 -6.66 -8.50 -15.84
CA ARG A 287 -6.55 -9.74 -15.06
C ARG A 287 -6.61 -10.94 -15.99
N HIS A 288 -5.91 -12.01 -15.68
CA HIS A 288 -5.94 -13.24 -16.47
C HIS A 288 -5.36 -14.44 -15.73
N ASN A 289 -5.52 -15.63 -16.33
CA ASN A 289 -4.76 -16.82 -15.98
C ASN A 289 -3.34 -16.73 -16.56
N GLU A 290 -2.38 -17.34 -15.86
CA GLU A 290 -0.98 -17.46 -16.28
C GLU A 290 -0.62 -18.87 -16.78
N GLY A 291 0.64 -19.11 -17.16
CA GLY A 291 1.08 -20.38 -17.78
C GLY A 291 1.11 -21.61 -16.87
N ALA A 292 1.00 -21.46 -15.54
CA ALA A 292 0.95 -22.57 -14.58
C ALA A 292 -0.44 -22.76 -13.95
N PRO A 293 -0.77 -23.99 -13.48
CA PRO A 293 -2.04 -24.23 -12.81
C PRO A 293 -2.21 -23.33 -11.59
N ALA A 294 -3.39 -22.69 -11.49
CA ALA A 294 -3.73 -21.77 -10.40
C ALA A 294 -2.77 -20.57 -10.25
N GLN A 295 -2.02 -20.24 -11.32
CA GLN A 295 -1.30 -18.98 -11.45
C GLN A 295 -2.17 -17.97 -12.19
N PHE A 296 -2.13 -16.72 -11.74
CA PHE A 296 -2.91 -15.63 -12.29
C PHE A 296 -2.07 -14.36 -12.35
N GLY A 297 -2.49 -13.41 -13.18
CA GLY A 297 -1.84 -12.12 -13.36
C GLY A 297 -2.82 -10.97 -13.24
N CYS A 298 -2.34 -9.80 -12.81
CA CYS A 298 -3.04 -8.53 -12.94
C CYS A 298 -2.06 -7.38 -13.20
N ALA A 299 -2.51 -6.35 -13.91
CA ALA A 299 -1.68 -5.18 -14.20
C ALA A 299 -2.49 -3.86 -14.12
N PRO A 300 -2.01 -2.85 -13.38
CA PRO A 300 -2.52 -1.50 -13.43
C PRO A 300 -2.01 -0.71 -14.64
N ILE A 301 -2.65 0.44 -14.89
CA ILE A 301 -2.07 1.47 -15.77
C ILE A 301 -0.78 1.99 -15.13
N PHE A 302 0.22 2.34 -15.94
CA PHE A 302 1.45 2.92 -15.42
C PHE A 302 1.18 4.26 -14.71
N GLU A 303 1.93 4.52 -13.66
CA GLU A 303 1.85 5.74 -12.85
C GLU A 303 3.23 6.35 -12.64
N GLU A 304 3.31 7.49 -11.96
CA GLU A 304 4.60 7.99 -11.49
C GLU A 304 5.26 6.93 -10.59
N ALA A 305 6.57 6.72 -10.75
CA ALA A 305 7.26 5.56 -10.21
C ALA A 305 7.11 5.39 -8.69
N ASN A 306 7.20 6.46 -7.90
CA ASN A 306 7.03 6.37 -6.44
C ASN A 306 5.61 5.93 -6.06
N LEU A 307 4.59 6.53 -6.69
CA LEU A 307 3.19 6.12 -6.49
C LEU A 307 2.92 4.68 -6.95
N ALA A 308 3.48 4.29 -8.09
CA ALA A 308 3.33 2.93 -8.64
C ALA A 308 3.91 1.87 -7.70
N VAL A 309 5.03 2.16 -7.02
CA VAL A 309 5.60 1.26 -5.99
C VAL A 309 4.69 1.16 -4.77
N ASP A 310 4.14 2.28 -4.30
CA ASP A 310 3.21 2.28 -3.16
C ASP A 310 1.95 1.48 -3.49
N HIS A 311 1.33 1.75 -4.65
CA HIS A 311 0.16 1.01 -5.12
C HIS A 311 0.45 -0.48 -5.27
N ASN A 312 1.57 -0.86 -5.87
CA ASN A 312 1.94 -2.27 -5.98
C ASN A 312 2.13 -2.95 -4.61
N THR A 313 2.62 -2.21 -3.61
CA THR A 313 2.80 -2.74 -2.25
C THR A 313 1.46 -2.95 -1.53
N LEU A 314 0.41 -2.23 -1.94
CA LEU A 314 -0.94 -2.37 -1.40
C LEU A 314 -1.76 -3.49 -2.06
N LEU A 315 -1.31 -4.02 -3.20
CA LEU A 315 -1.92 -5.18 -3.88
C LEU A 315 -1.56 -6.48 -3.16
#